data_AF-A0A951I491-F1
#
_entry.id   AF-A0A951I491-F1
#
_cell.length_a   1.000
_cell.length_b   1.000
_cell.length_c   1.000
_cell.angle_alpha   90.00
_cell.angle_beta   90.00
_cell.angle_gamma   90.00
#
_symmetry.space_group_name_H-M   'P 1'
#
loop_
_entity.id
_entity.type
_entity.pdbx_description
1 polymer ?
#
loop_
_entity_poly.entity_id
_entity_poly.type
_entity_poly.pdbx_seq_one_letter_code
_entity_poly.pdbx_strand_id
1 'polypeptide(L)'
;MRFVFTRLFYVLLVLGFVPLSLSWGRPALRWATLGFDVALVLAALIDARLSRWPVGISVEREFGGRFAVGAETEVRLRVLNHTPRAVTLVIKDEYP
;
A
#
# COMPACT_ATOMS: atom_id res chain seq x y z
N MET A 1 0.55 10.46 6.48
CA MET A 1 -0.39 9.33 6.31
C MET A 1 0.35 8.04 6.60
N ARG A 2 -0.32 7.04 7.20
CA ARG A 2 0.26 5.69 7.33
C ARG A 2 0.35 5.10 5.92
N PHE A 3 1.53 4.61 5.54
CA PHE A 3 1.69 3.83 4.32
C PHE A 3 0.88 2.54 4.46
N VAL A 4 0.06 2.23 3.46
CA VAL A 4 -0.74 1.00 3.42
C VAL A 4 -0.25 0.19 2.24
N PHE A 5 0.19 -1.04 2.51
CA PHE A 5 0.64 -1.96 1.49
C PHE A 5 -0.49 -2.25 0.49
N THR A 6 -0.16 -2.31 -0.79
CA THR A 6 -1.12 -2.79 -1.79
C THR A 6 -1.39 -4.28 -1.62
N ARG A 7 -2.56 -4.75 -2.08
CA ARG A 7 -2.92 -6.17 -2.11
C ARG A 7 -1.81 -7.03 -2.73
N LEU A 8 -1.12 -6.49 -3.74
CA LEU A 8 -0.01 -7.17 -4.41
C LEU A 8 1.10 -7.57 -3.44
N PHE A 9 1.50 -6.71 -2.49
CA PHE A 9 2.54 -7.05 -1.51
C PHE A 9 2.15 -8.25 -0.64
N TYR A 10 0.88 -8.33 -0.23
CA TYR A 10 0.39 -9.49 0.52
C TYR A 10 0.41 -10.77 -0.32
N VAL A 11 -0.01 -10.69 -1.59
CA VAL A 11 0.04 -11.84 -2.50
C VAL A 11 1.48 -12.29 -2.73
N LEU A 12 2.41 -11.36 -2.96
CA LEU A 12 3.83 -11.66 -3.15
C LEU A 12 4.45 -12.26 -1.89
N LEU A 13 4.12 -11.74 -0.71
CA LEU A 13 4.56 -12.30 0.57
C LEU A 13 4.09 -13.76 0.72
N VAL A 14 2.81 -14.04 0.44
CA VAL A 14 2.26 -15.40 0.46
C VAL A 14 2.98 -16.30 -0.55
N LEU A 15 3.27 -15.77 -1.74
CA LEU A 15 3.99 -16.51 -2.78
C LEU A 15 5.40 -16.91 -2.33
N GLY A 16 6.08 -16.09 -1.51
CA GLY A 16 7.39 -16.39 -0.93
C GLY A 16 7.41 -17.65 -0.05
N PHE A 17 6.29 -18.03 0.55
CA PHE A 17 6.20 -19.27 1.34
C PHE A 17 6.26 -20.54 0.48
N VAL A 18 5.90 -20.45 -0.80
CA VAL A 18 5.95 -21.61 -1.72
C VAL A 18 7.39 -22.13 -1.91
N PRO A 19 8.37 -21.33 -2.38
CA PRO A 19 9.75 -21.81 -2.50
C PRO A 19 10.38 -22.12 -1.14
N LEU A 20 9.99 -21.43 -0.07
CA LEU A 20 10.45 -21.72 1.28
C LEU A 20 10.06 -23.13 1.72
N SER A 21 8.79 -23.52 1.50
CA SER A 21 8.28 -24.85 1.84
C SER A 21 8.95 -25.97 1.04
N LEU A 22 9.31 -25.71 -0.21
CA LEU A 22 10.01 -26.65 -1.09
C LEU A 22 11.52 -26.73 -0.81
N SER A 23 12.06 -25.85 0.03
CA SER A 23 13.51 -25.71 0.25
C SER A 23 14.13 -26.82 1.10
N TRP A 24 13.33 -27.71 1.71
CA TRP A 24 13.84 -28.83 2.52
C TRP A 24 14.74 -29.78 1.73
N GLY A 25 14.44 -30.05 0.47
CA GLY A 25 15.23 -30.92 -0.40
C GLY A 25 16.22 -30.19 -1.32
N ARG A 26 16.17 -28.86 -1.38
CA ARG A 26 16.96 -28.04 -2.32
C ARG A 26 17.46 -26.76 -1.65
N PRO A 27 18.68 -26.75 -1.07
CA PRO A 27 19.20 -25.61 -0.32
C PRO A 27 19.33 -24.33 -1.16
N ALA A 28 19.47 -24.45 -2.49
CA ALA A 28 19.47 -23.30 -3.41
C ALA A 28 18.17 -22.47 -3.33
N LEU A 29 17.02 -23.10 -3.06
CA LEU A 29 15.73 -22.41 -2.94
C LEU A 29 15.67 -21.49 -1.72
N ARG A 30 16.48 -21.74 -0.68
CA ARG A 30 16.58 -20.85 0.49
C ARG A 30 17.16 -19.51 0.10
N TRP A 31 18.23 -19.51 -0.68
CA TRP A 31 18.87 -18.29 -1.17
C TRP A 31 17.97 -17.54 -2.16
N ALA A 32 17.24 -18.26 -3.01
CA ALA A 32 16.25 -17.66 -3.89
C ALA A 32 15.12 -16.97 -3.11
N THR A 33 14.60 -17.63 -2.05
CA THR A 33 13.57 -17.07 -1.18
C THR A 33 14.09 -15.83 -0.46
N LEU A 34 15.31 -15.89 0.10
CA LEU A 34 15.93 -14.73 0.76
C LEU A 34 16.09 -13.54 -0.21
N GLY A 35 16.55 -13.81 -1.44
CA GLY A 35 16.66 -12.77 -2.47
C GLY A 35 15.30 -12.16 -2.83
N PHE A 36 14.26 -12.99 -2.92
CA PHE A 36 12.89 -12.55 -3.14
C PHE A 36 12.37 -11.66 -1.99
N ASP A 37 12.57 -12.07 -0.75
CA ASP A 37 12.14 -11.31 0.44
C ASP A 37 12.85 -9.95 0.50
N VAL A 38 14.16 -9.91 0.24
CA VAL A 38 14.92 -8.66 0.17
C VAL A 38 14.36 -7.76 -0.93
N ALA A 39 14.11 -8.30 -2.12
CA ALA A 39 13.52 -7.54 -3.22
C ALA A 39 12.12 -7.01 -2.87
N LEU A 40 11.30 -7.80 -2.18
CA LEU A 40 9.96 -7.41 -1.74
C LEU A 40 10.01 -6.25 -0.73
N VAL A 41 10.91 -6.32 0.25
CA VAL A 41 11.12 -5.24 1.23
C VAL A 41 11.63 -3.97 0.54
N LEU A 42 12.57 -4.08 -0.40
CA LEU A 42 13.07 -2.93 -1.15
C LEU A 42 11.96 -2.29 -1.99
N ALA A 43 11.14 -3.09 -2.68
CA ALA A 43 10.00 -2.60 -3.42
C ALA A 43 9.01 -1.85 -2.52
N ALA A 44 8.72 -2.38 -1.33
CA ALA A 44 7.87 -1.71 -0.35
C ALA A 44 8.45 -0.38 0.13
N LEU A 45 9.76 -0.32 0.35
CA LEU A 45 10.43 0.91 0.76
C LEU A 45 10.37 1.97 -0.34
N ILE A 46 10.59 1.57 -1.60
CA ILE A 46 10.48 2.46 -2.76
C ILE A 46 9.05 2.98 -2.88
N ASP A 47 8.06 2.09 -2.79
CA ASP A 47 6.64 2.45 -2.86
C ASP A 47 6.25 3.44 -1.75
N ALA A 48 6.70 3.21 -0.51
CA ALA A 48 6.47 4.11 0.61
C ALA A 48 7.15 5.48 0.46
N ARG A 49 8.28 5.55 -0.26
CA ARG A 49 8.98 6.80 -0.55
C ARG A 49 8.30 7.58 -1.67
N LEU A 50 7.78 6.90 -2.69
CA LEU A 50 7.08 7.49 -3.82
C LEU A 50 5.66 7.93 -3.46
N SER A 51 4.99 7.23 -2.54
CA SER A 51 3.62 7.52 -2.09
C SER A 51 3.50 8.70 -1.12
N ARG A 52 4.51 9.57 -1.05
CA ARG A 52 4.48 10.77 -0.20
C ARG A 52 3.77 11.90 -0.93
N TRP A 53 2.87 12.58 -0.23
CA TRP A 53 2.19 13.76 -0.78
C TRP A 53 3.19 14.86 -1.14
N PRO A 54 3.02 15.50 -2.30
CA PRO A 54 3.70 16.75 -2.61
C PRO A 54 3.40 17.79 -1.53
N VAL A 55 4.41 18.58 -1.17
CA VAL A 55 4.23 19.71 -0.25
C VAL A 55 3.19 20.66 -0.84
N GLY A 56 2.16 21.02 -0.06
CA GLY A 56 1.08 21.91 -0.49
C GLY A 56 -0.17 21.20 -1.02
N ILE A 57 -0.24 19.87 -1.00
CA ILE A 57 -1.47 19.11 -1.26
C ILE A 57 -2.00 18.58 0.06
N SER A 58 -3.26 18.88 0.37
CA SER A 58 -3.97 18.28 1.50
C SER A 58 -5.11 17.42 1.01
N VAL A 59 -5.28 16.26 1.65
CA VAL A 59 -6.37 15.34 1.40
C VAL A 59 -6.99 14.96 2.72
N GLU A 60 -8.26 15.28 2.86
CA GLU A 60 -9.07 15.00 4.04
C GLU A 60 -10.20 14.04 3.66
N ARG A 61 -10.47 13.09 4.56
CA ARG A 61 -11.56 12.14 4.42
C ARG A 61 -12.64 12.52 5.43
N GLU A 62 -13.82 12.85 4.93
CA GLU A 62 -14.99 13.23 5.73
C GLU A 62 -16.04 12.12 5.63
N PHE A 63 -16.68 11.82 6.76
CA PHE A 63 -17.78 10.85 6.83
C PHE A 63 -19.09 11.62 7.01
N GLY A 64 -20.10 11.31 6.19
CA GLY A 64 -21.38 12.05 6.17
C GLY A 64 -22.22 11.93 7.44
N GLY A 65 -21.83 11.08 8.40
CA GLY A 65 -22.54 10.91 9.66
C GLY A 65 -21.88 9.89 10.58
N ARG A 66 -22.59 9.49 11.63
CA ARG A 66 -22.16 8.41 12.52
C ARG A 66 -22.27 7.06 11.80
N PHE A 67 -21.25 6.23 11.95
CA PHE A 67 -21.29 4.86 11.45
C PHE A 67 -22.42 4.07 12.11
N ALA A 68 -23.28 3.47 11.30
CA ALA A 68 -24.31 2.53 11.74
C ALA A 68 -24.05 1.17 11.07
N VAL A 69 -24.08 0.09 11.85
CA VAL A 69 -23.78 -1.25 11.36
C VAL A 69 -24.82 -1.67 10.33
N GLY A 70 -24.36 -2.06 9.14
CA GLY A 70 -25.23 -2.49 8.04
C GLY A 70 -25.86 -1.35 7.23
N ALA A 71 -25.57 -0.09 7.55
CA ALA A 71 -26.01 1.06 6.78
C ALA A 71 -24.92 1.57 5.83
N GLU A 72 -25.33 2.01 4.65
CA GLU A 72 -24.43 2.73 3.74
C GLU A 72 -23.98 4.04 4.38
N THR A 73 -22.67 4.32 4.31
CA THR A 73 -22.08 5.55 4.84
C THR A 73 -21.43 6.32 3.69
N GLU A 74 -21.86 7.56 3.50
CA GLU A 74 -21.23 8.45 2.52
C GLU A 74 -19.82 8.83 2.99
N VAL A 75 -18.82 8.59 2.15
CA VAL A 75 -17.44 8.97 2.37
C VAL A 75 -17.08 10.01 1.32
N ARG A 76 -16.66 11.20 1.76
CA ARG A 76 -16.20 12.28 0.88
C ARG A 76 -14.71 12.48 1.03
N LEU A 77 -14.02 12.61 -0.10
CA LEU A 77 -12.61 12.98 -0.14
C LEU A 77 -12.50 14.43 -0.59
N ARG A 78 -11.96 15.28 0.28
CA ARG A 78 -11.67 16.67 -0.03
C ARG A 78 -10.20 16.81 -0.35
N VAL A 79 -9.89 17.17 -1.59
CA VAL A 79 -8.53 17.37 -2.09
C VAL A 79 -8.31 18.84 -2.35
N LEU A 80 -7.31 19.43 -1.71
CA LEU A 80 -6.92 20.83 -1.93
C LEU A 80 -5.50 20.88 -2.48
N ASN A 81 -5.33 21.64 -3.55
CA ASN A 81 -4.03 21.96 -4.14
C ASN A 81 -3.69 23.41 -3.82
N HIS A 82 -2.77 23.63 -2.88
CA HIS A 82 -2.26 24.96 -2.50
C HIS A 82 -1.00 25.35 -3.30
N THR A 83 -0.69 24.63 -4.38
CA THR A 83 0.46 24.92 -5.23
C THR A 83 0.02 25.69 -6.47
N PRO A 84 0.90 26.52 -7.08
CA PRO A 84 0.58 27.24 -8.31
C PRO A 84 0.64 26.37 -9.57
N ARG A 85 0.83 25.04 -9.44
CA ARG A 85 0.99 24.11 -10.55
C ARG A 85 -0.19 23.15 -10.61
N ALA A 86 -0.55 22.73 -11.81
CA ALA A 86 -1.45 21.60 -11.99
C ALA A 86 -0.77 20.31 -11.53
N VAL A 87 -1.50 19.46 -10.79
CA VAL A 87 -0.98 18.20 -10.27
C VAL A 87 -1.92 17.07 -10.68
N THR A 88 -1.35 15.96 -11.14
CA THR A 88 -2.09 14.71 -11.35
C THR A 88 -1.83 13.81 -10.15
N LEU A 89 -2.91 13.33 -9.53
CA LEU A 89 -2.87 12.52 -8.32
C LEU A 89 -3.65 11.23 -8.54
N VAL A 90 -3.11 10.12 -8.04
CA VAL A 90 -3.86 8.87 -7.90
C VAL A 90 -4.07 8.64 -6.41
N ILE A 91 -5.33 8.61 -5.99
CA ILE A 91 -5.70 8.47 -4.58
C ILE A 91 -6.24 7.06 -4.37
N LYS A 92 -5.73 6.39 -3.34
CA LYS A 92 -6.16 5.07 -2.93
C LYS A 92 -6.83 5.19 -1.56
N ASP A 93 -8.16 5.07 -1.51
CA ASP A 93 -8.91 4.96 -0.27
C ASP A 93 -9.04 3.47 0.09
N GLU A 94 -8.54 3.10 1.26
CA GLU A 94 -8.60 1.73 1.78
C GLU A 94 -9.63 1.66 2.92
N TYR A 95 -10.30 0.52 3.03
CA TYR A 95 -11.26 0.27 4.11
C TYR A 95 -10.52 0.31 5.47
N PRO A 96 -11.12 0.89 6.52
CA PRO A 96 -10.55 0.88 7.87
C PRO A 96 -10.52 -0.53 8.49
#